data_AF-A0A1S4HD53-F1
#
_entry.id   AF-A0A1S4HD53-F1
#
_cell.length_a   1.000
_cell.length_b   1.000
_cell.length_c   1.000
_cell.angle_alpha   90.00
_cell.angle_beta   90.00
_cell.angle_gamma   90.00
#
_symmetry.space_group_name_H-M   'P 1'
#
loop_
_entity.id
_entity.type
_entity.pdbx_description
1 polymer ?
#
loop_
_entity_poly.entity_id
_entity_poly.type
_entity_poly.pdbx_seq_one_letter_code
_entity_poly.pdbx_strand_id
1 'polypeptide(L)'
;MKGGISLLKVCTFILCVVSVDGVRIMFENFEQLSGFEETLFDLRVRKYNRTMSVLNGSVIIPHPINDTTEFSLDLFHSRLGNQQFNHYPMKLPSCGCCSFIDNLHANYAKQIARIQNIPAKGECPFSARSINFIDYAFPEDAVPLVMPRGLWKALVTGRRNRVDKMSYYFLIKADDL
;
A
#
# COMPACT_ATOMS: atom_id res chain seq x y z
N MET A 1 36.92 -46.83 2.43
CA MET A 1 35.71 -46.08 2.80
C MET A 1 35.93 -44.61 2.50
N LYS A 2 35.25 -44.07 1.49
CA LYS A 2 35.32 -42.66 1.06
C LYS A 2 34.35 -41.83 1.92
N GLY A 3 34.75 -40.65 2.37
CA GLY A 3 33.81 -39.78 3.11
C GLY A 3 34.36 -38.43 3.58
N GLY A 4 35.25 -37.80 2.80
CA GLY A 4 35.66 -36.42 3.09
C GLY A 4 34.59 -35.45 2.58
N ILE A 5 33.69 -35.01 3.47
CA ILE A 5 32.76 -33.92 3.18
C ILE A 5 33.61 -32.65 3.06
N SER A 6 33.83 -32.22 1.82
CA SER A 6 34.66 -31.06 1.49
C SER A 6 34.09 -29.80 2.13
N LEU A 7 34.89 -29.13 2.96
CA LEU A 7 34.61 -27.84 3.61
C LEU A 7 34.09 -26.79 2.60
N LEU A 8 34.52 -26.90 1.34
CA LEU A 8 34.08 -26.07 0.22
C LEU A 8 32.57 -26.19 -0.03
N LYS A 9 32.01 -27.41 0.05
CA LYS A 9 30.56 -27.65 -0.16
C LYS A 9 29.72 -27.08 0.98
N VAL A 10 30.23 -27.09 2.21
CA VAL A 10 29.57 -26.49 3.38
C VAL A 10 29.57 -24.96 3.27
N CYS A 11 30.70 -24.35 2.87
CA CYS A 11 30.77 -22.91 2.62
C CYS A 11 29.85 -22.45 1.48
N THR A 12 29.73 -23.20 0.38
CA THR A 12 28.81 -22.86 -0.72
C THR A 12 27.35 -22.91 -0.28
N PHE A 13 26.99 -23.90 0.56
CA PHE A 13 25.63 -24.00 1.10
C PHE A 13 25.30 -22.84 2.05
N ILE A 14 26.26 -22.41 2.87
CA ILE A 14 26.09 -21.27 3.80
C ILE A 14 26.00 -19.94 3.02
N LEU A 15 26.82 -19.73 1.99
CA LEU A 15 26.77 -18.53 1.15
C LEU A 15 25.45 -18.40 0.36
N CYS A 16 24.82 -19.52 -0.04
CA CYS A 16 23.53 -19.50 -0.72
C CYS A 16 22.34 -19.21 0.22
N VAL A 17 22.47 -19.39 1.53
CA VAL A 17 21.37 -19.13 2.49
C VAL A 17 21.28 -17.65 2.88
N VAL A 18 22.32 -16.84 2.58
CA VAL A 18 22.41 -15.44 3.05
C VAL A 18 22.05 -14.40 1.97
N SER A 19 21.67 -14.81 0.75
CA SER A 19 20.99 -13.88 -0.17
C SER A 19 19.55 -13.69 0.29
N VAL A 20 19.37 -12.87 1.34
CA VAL A 20 18.09 -12.22 1.60
C VAL A 20 17.90 -11.24 0.44
N ASP A 21 17.29 -11.73 -0.64
CA ASP A 21 16.80 -10.87 -1.72
C ASP A 21 15.72 -9.98 -1.10
N GLY A 22 16.12 -8.78 -0.70
CA GLY A 22 15.16 -7.77 -0.28
C GLY A 22 14.34 -7.33 -1.49
N VAL A 23 13.05 -7.06 -1.27
CA VAL A 23 12.18 -6.46 -2.28
C VAL A 23 12.12 -4.97 -2.00
N ARG A 24 12.51 -4.16 -2.99
CA ARG A 24 12.31 -2.70 -2.97
C ARG A 24 10.92 -2.39 -3.52
N ILE A 25 10.17 -1.55 -2.81
CA ILE A 25 8.81 -1.19 -3.22
C ILE A 25 8.68 0.32 -3.38
N MET A 26 8.23 0.75 -4.56
CA MET A 26 8.14 2.16 -4.91
C MET A 26 6.76 2.49 -5.46
N PHE A 27 6.23 3.67 -5.13
CA PHE A 27 5.06 4.22 -5.82
C PHE A 27 5.39 4.52 -7.29
N GLU A 28 4.50 4.15 -8.19
CA GLU A 28 4.57 4.51 -9.61
C GLU A 28 3.51 5.54 -9.99
N ASN A 29 2.27 5.34 -9.54
CA ASN A 29 1.17 6.25 -9.85
C ASN A 29 0.12 6.26 -8.74
N PHE A 30 -0.65 7.34 -8.68
CA PHE A 30 -1.87 7.45 -7.90
C PHE A 30 -2.92 8.13 -8.78
N GLU A 31 -4.14 7.58 -8.84
CA GLU A 31 -5.22 8.15 -9.63
C GLU A 31 -6.57 7.92 -8.97
N GLN A 32 -7.34 8.99 -8.82
CA GLN A 32 -8.73 8.94 -8.41
C GLN A 32 -9.63 8.73 -9.63
N LEU A 33 -10.52 7.74 -9.57
CA LEU A 33 -11.42 7.38 -10.67
C LEU A 33 -12.82 7.97 -10.48
N SER A 34 -13.29 8.07 -9.23
CA SER A 34 -14.62 8.56 -8.90
C SER A 34 -14.71 9.09 -7.47
N GLY A 35 -15.85 9.69 -7.12
CA GLY A 35 -16.13 10.16 -5.77
C GLY A 35 -15.41 11.44 -5.38
N PHE A 36 -15.09 12.31 -6.35
CA PHE A 36 -14.43 13.60 -6.13
C PHE A 36 -15.18 14.50 -5.13
N GLU A 37 -16.50 14.37 -5.06
CA GLU A 37 -17.36 15.08 -4.09
C GLU A 37 -17.41 14.42 -2.70
N GLU A 38 -17.14 13.11 -2.61
CA GLU A 38 -17.13 12.39 -1.33
C GLU A 38 -15.79 12.60 -0.61
N THR A 39 -14.68 12.50 -1.33
CA THR A 39 -13.33 12.75 -0.85
C THR A 39 -12.46 13.09 -2.05
N LEU A 40 -11.76 14.21 -2.00
CA LEU A 40 -10.85 14.63 -3.07
C LEU A 40 -9.42 14.22 -2.72
N PHE A 41 -8.80 13.42 -3.59
CA PHE A 41 -7.41 13.01 -3.46
C PHE A 41 -6.53 13.89 -4.36
N ASP A 42 -6.05 15.01 -3.81
CA ASP A 42 -5.03 15.83 -4.46
C ASP A 42 -3.64 15.28 -4.10
N LEU A 43 -3.35 14.08 -4.58
CA LEU A 43 -2.12 13.34 -4.29
C LEU A 43 -1.33 13.11 -5.57
N ARG A 44 -0.01 13.25 -5.46
CA ARG A 44 0.91 13.01 -6.56
C ARG A 44 2.09 12.15 -6.13
N VAL A 45 2.42 11.19 -6.99
CA VAL A 45 3.67 10.44 -6.88
C VAL A 45 4.81 11.24 -7.54
N ARG A 46 5.91 11.41 -6.81
CA ARG A 46 7.12 12.06 -7.32
C ARG A 46 8.36 11.22 -7.00
N LYS A 47 9.37 11.30 -7.86
CA LYS A 47 10.70 10.75 -7.54
C LYS A 47 11.34 11.60 -6.46
N TYR A 48 11.83 10.96 -5.39
CA TYR A 48 12.59 11.61 -4.34
C TYR A 48 14.08 11.45 -4.58
N ASN A 49 14.52 10.23 -4.93
CA ASN A 49 15.87 9.94 -5.37
C ASN A 49 15.85 8.79 -6.41
N ARG A 50 17.02 8.24 -6.78
CA ARG A 50 17.12 7.18 -7.80
C ARG A 50 16.36 5.90 -7.44
N THR A 51 16.14 5.65 -6.15
CA THR A 51 15.61 4.38 -5.61
C THR A 51 14.39 4.57 -4.74
N MET A 52 13.79 5.76 -4.71
CA MET A 52 12.65 6.07 -3.86
C MET A 52 11.74 7.08 -4.52
N SER A 53 10.46 6.77 -4.53
CA SER A 53 9.37 7.67 -4.86
C SER A 53 8.51 7.90 -3.62
N VAL A 54 7.91 9.08 -3.57
CA VAL A 54 7.10 9.50 -2.43
C VAL A 54 5.76 10.03 -2.91
N LEU A 55 4.76 9.86 -2.06
CA LEU A 55 3.45 10.44 -2.20
C LEU A 55 3.45 11.80 -1.52
N ASN A 56 2.98 12.82 -2.23
CA ASN A 56 2.89 14.18 -1.71
C ASN A 56 1.55 14.81 -2.12
N GLY A 57 0.93 15.51 -1.19
CA GLY A 57 -0.34 16.20 -1.41
C GLY A 57 -1.29 16.05 -0.24
N SER A 58 -2.60 16.18 -0.50
CA SER A 58 -3.63 16.18 0.53
C SER A 58 -4.85 15.33 0.15
N VAL A 59 -5.46 14.71 1.15
CA VAL A 59 -6.77 14.07 1.06
C VAL A 59 -7.76 14.97 1.74
N ILE A 60 -8.68 15.54 0.96
CA ILE A 60 -9.65 16.52 1.42
C ILE A 60 -10.99 15.81 1.63
N ILE A 61 -11.46 15.85 2.87
CA ILE A 61 -12.71 15.23 3.30
C ILE A 61 -13.71 16.37 3.54
N PRO A 62 -14.62 16.65 2.59
CA PRO A 62 -15.53 17.80 2.67
C PRO A 62 -16.68 17.63 3.67
N HIS A 63 -17.02 16.39 4.03
CA HIS A 63 -18.16 16.08 4.90
C HIS A 63 -17.73 15.13 6.04
N PRO A 64 -18.40 15.13 7.20
CA PRO A 64 -18.14 14.15 8.25
C PRO A 64 -18.28 12.72 7.75
N ILE A 65 -17.34 11.84 8.10
CA ILE A 65 -17.35 10.43 7.73
C ILE A 65 -17.65 9.57 8.95
N ASN A 66 -18.49 8.56 8.76
CA ASN A 66 -18.82 7.52 9.71
C ASN A 66 -18.47 6.13 9.13
N ASP A 67 -18.82 5.07 9.83
CA ASP A 67 -18.47 3.69 9.43
C ASP A 67 -19.43 3.09 8.37
N THR A 68 -20.29 3.89 7.74
CA THR A 68 -21.28 3.38 6.77
C THR A 68 -20.71 3.08 5.38
N THR A 69 -19.56 3.66 5.04
CA THR A 69 -18.86 3.37 3.78
C THR A 69 -17.87 2.25 4.02
N GLU A 70 -18.10 1.11 3.38
CA GLU A 70 -17.21 -0.04 3.38
C GLU A 70 -16.18 0.10 2.28
N PHE A 71 -14.90 -0.06 2.62
CA PHE A 71 -13.81 -0.09 1.66
C PHE A 71 -13.42 -1.52 1.33
N SER A 72 -13.26 -1.81 0.04
CA SER A 72 -12.66 -3.04 -0.47
C SER A 72 -11.37 -2.73 -1.22
N LEU A 73 -10.44 -3.69 -1.22
CA LEU A 73 -9.17 -3.60 -1.92
C LEU A 73 -9.01 -4.80 -2.85
N ASP A 74 -8.99 -4.53 -4.15
CA ASP A 74 -8.68 -5.50 -5.20
C ASP A 74 -7.25 -5.29 -5.69
N LEU A 75 -6.48 -6.37 -5.72
CA LEU A 75 -5.10 -6.34 -6.19
C LEU A 75 -5.01 -6.93 -7.59
N PHE A 76 -4.20 -6.29 -8.43
CA PHE A 76 -3.87 -6.79 -9.75
C PHE A 76 -2.37 -6.76 -9.96
N HIS A 77 -1.85 -7.76 -10.68
CA HIS A 77 -0.42 -7.96 -10.88
C HIS A 77 -0.08 -8.02 -12.37
N SER A 78 0.95 -7.27 -12.75
CA SER A 78 1.58 -7.30 -14.06
C SER A 78 3.02 -7.76 -13.92
N ARG A 79 3.27 -9.02 -14.30
CA ARG A 79 4.60 -9.65 -14.22
C ARG A 79 5.66 -8.93 -15.04
N LEU A 80 5.27 -8.39 -16.20
CA LEU A 80 6.18 -7.72 -17.15
C LEU A 80 6.25 -6.20 -16.97
N GLY A 81 5.40 -5.62 -16.11
CA GLY A 81 5.32 -4.17 -15.93
C GLY A 81 4.77 -3.41 -17.14
N ASN A 82 4.15 -4.09 -18.10
CA ASN A 82 3.64 -3.52 -19.35
C ASN A 82 2.20 -2.98 -19.23
N GLN A 83 1.76 -2.62 -18.02
CA GLN A 83 0.40 -2.19 -17.68
C GLN A 83 -0.73 -3.17 -18.04
N GLN A 84 -0.39 -4.42 -18.38
CA GLN A 84 -1.38 -5.50 -18.53
C GLN A 84 -1.49 -6.24 -17.21
N PHE A 85 -2.63 -6.08 -16.56
CA PHE A 85 -2.86 -6.54 -15.19
C PHE A 85 -3.77 -7.76 -15.16
N ASN A 86 -3.36 -8.78 -14.42
CA ASN A 86 -4.21 -9.91 -14.07
C ASN A 86 -4.72 -9.73 -12.64
N HIS A 87 -5.99 -10.05 -12.41
CA HIS A 87 -6.55 -10.03 -11.05
C HIS A 87 -5.78 -11.02 -10.16
N TYR A 88 -5.24 -10.50 -9.06
CA TYR A 88 -4.50 -11.30 -8.09
C TYR A 88 -5.44 -11.71 -6.97
N PRO A 89 -5.72 -13.01 -6.77
CA PRO A 89 -6.78 -13.49 -5.87
C PRO A 89 -6.35 -13.40 -4.40
N MET A 90 -6.16 -12.18 -3.89
CA MET A 90 -5.91 -11.91 -2.49
C MET A 90 -7.16 -11.28 -1.88
N LYS A 91 -7.83 -12.05 -1.01
CA LYS A 91 -9.02 -11.57 -0.31
C LYS A 91 -8.60 -10.74 0.89
N LEU A 92 -8.66 -9.42 0.75
CA LEU A 92 -8.54 -8.52 1.89
C LEU A 92 -9.92 -8.23 2.47
N PRO A 93 -10.05 -8.19 3.81
CA PRO A 93 -11.34 -7.95 4.44
C PRO A 93 -11.84 -6.55 4.09
N SER A 94 -13.10 -6.45 3.67
CA SER A 94 -13.77 -5.16 3.57
C SER A 94 -14.12 -4.66 4.96
N CYS A 95 -13.84 -3.39 5.24
CA CYS A 95 -14.18 -2.78 6.51
C CYS A 95 -14.64 -1.33 6.32
N GLY A 96 -15.41 -0.83 7.28
CA GLY A 96 -15.82 0.57 7.27
C GLY A 96 -14.64 1.52 7.47
N CYS A 97 -14.83 2.80 7.09
CA CYS A 97 -13.77 3.82 7.19
C CYS A 97 -13.16 3.94 8.59
N CYS A 98 -13.99 3.86 9.63
CA CYS A 98 -13.55 4.06 11.00
C CYS A 98 -12.80 2.84 11.51
N SER A 99 -13.34 1.66 11.24
CA SER A 99 -12.67 0.39 11.51
C SER A 99 -11.30 0.32 10.81
N PHE A 100 -11.20 0.86 9.59
CA PHE A 100 -9.95 0.95 8.83
C PHE A 100 -8.92 1.87 9.51
N ILE A 101 -9.32 3.08 9.90
CA ILE A 101 -8.43 4.02 10.59
C ILE A 101 -7.93 3.44 11.93
N ASP A 102 -8.83 2.84 12.71
CA ASP A 102 -8.45 2.20 13.98
C ASP A 102 -7.47 1.03 13.78
N ASN A 103 -7.66 0.23 12.73
CA ASN A 103 -6.75 -0.83 12.35
C ASN A 103 -5.38 -0.29 11.94
N LEU A 104 -5.34 0.80 11.17
CA LEU A 104 -4.09 1.46 10.81
C LEU A 104 -3.36 1.99 12.05
N HIS A 105 -4.07 2.57 13.02
CA HIS A 105 -3.44 3.02 14.28
C HIS A 105 -2.90 1.87 15.11
N ALA A 106 -3.59 0.73 15.12
CA ALA A 106 -3.18 -0.43 15.91
C ALA A 106 -1.99 -1.18 15.30
N ASN A 107 -1.99 -1.37 13.98
CA ASN A 107 -1.04 -2.25 13.31
C ASN A 107 0.08 -1.50 12.57
N TYR A 108 -0.15 -0.23 12.21
CA TYR A 108 0.72 0.58 11.37
C TYR A 108 0.99 1.97 11.98
N ALA A 109 1.14 2.03 13.32
CA ALA A 109 1.36 3.28 14.05
C ALA A 109 2.59 4.08 13.54
N LYS A 110 3.67 3.38 13.15
CA LYS A 110 4.89 4.01 12.61
C LYS A 110 4.61 4.74 11.30
N GLN A 111 3.78 4.14 10.44
CA GLN A 111 3.40 4.66 9.14
C GLN A 111 2.47 5.86 9.30
N ILE A 112 1.47 5.75 10.18
CA ILE A 112 0.53 6.83 10.49
C ILE A 112 1.20 8.06 11.08
N ALA A 113 2.22 7.91 11.92
CA ALA A 113 2.87 9.03 12.59
C ALA A 113 3.43 10.10 11.63
N ARG A 114 3.64 9.74 10.36
CA ARG A 114 4.13 10.63 9.29
C ARG A 114 3.00 11.35 8.54
N ILE A 115 1.75 11.01 8.80
CA ILE A 115 0.56 11.58 8.15
C ILE A 115 0.00 12.67 9.07
N GLN A 116 -0.19 13.88 8.55
CA GLN A 116 -0.69 15.00 9.33
C GLN A 116 -2.21 15.05 9.30
N ASN A 117 -2.82 15.39 10.44
CA ASN A 117 -4.27 15.60 10.60
C ASN A 117 -5.12 14.35 10.28
N ILE A 118 -4.53 13.16 10.38
CA ILE A 118 -5.26 11.89 10.33
C ILE A 118 -6.13 11.75 11.59
N PRO A 119 -7.37 11.22 11.49
CA PRO A 119 -8.22 11.03 12.67
C PRO A 119 -7.53 10.15 13.69
N ALA A 120 -7.63 10.50 14.97
CA ALA A 120 -7.12 9.72 16.08
C ALA A 120 -7.89 8.38 16.20
N LYS A 121 -7.24 7.40 16.84
CA LYS A 121 -7.88 6.12 17.15
C LYS A 121 -9.13 6.36 18.01
N GLY A 122 -10.27 5.83 17.57
CA GLY A 122 -11.57 6.00 18.24
C GLY A 122 -12.25 7.36 18.04
N GLU A 123 -11.74 8.23 17.16
CA GLU A 123 -12.34 9.55 16.89
C GLU A 123 -13.60 9.48 15.99
N CYS A 124 -14.03 8.30 15.56
CA CYS A 124 -15.16 8.17 14.66
C CYS A 124 -16.52 8.43 15.36
N PRO A 125 -17.47 9.14 14.71
CA PRO A 125 -17.37 9.79 13.39
C PRO A 125 -16.49 11.05 13.44
N PHE A 126 -15.64 11.21 12.43
CA PHE A 126 -14.70 12.34 12.39
C PHE A 126 -15.16 13.44 11.43
N SER A 127 -14.82 14.68 11.78
CA SER A 127 -15.23 15.88 11.04
C SER A 127 -14.50 16.02 9.70
N ALA A 128 -15.10 16.83 8.82
CA ALA A 128 -14.46 17.33 7.60
C ALA A 128 -13.06 17.91 7.91
N ARG A 129 -12.07 17.54 7.10
CA ARG A 129 -10.66 17.91 7.31
C ARG A 129 -9.81 17.65 6.06
N SER A 130 -8.59 18.20 6.06
CA SER A 130 -7.55 17.89 5.07
C SER A 130 -6.44 17.09 5.74
N ILE A 131 -6.17 15.89 5.23
CA ILE A 131 -5.10 15.00 5.69
C ILE A 131 -3.91 15.17 4.76
N ASN A 132 -2.75 15.54 5.29
CA ASN A 132 -1.59 15.89 4.44
C ASN A 132 -0.54 14.78 4.45
N PHE A 133 -0.04 14.48 3.26
CA PHE A 133 1.05 13.55 3.00
C PHE A 133 2.26 14.36 2.53
N ILE A 134 3.33 14.39 3.33
CA ILE A 134 4.55 15.11 3.00
C ILE A 134 5.67 14.10 2.81
N ASP A 135 6.08 13.93 1.55
CA ASP A 135 7.16 13.04 1.15
C ASP A 135 7.03 11.63 1.77
N TYR A 136 5.81 11.13 1.70
CA TYR A 136 5.43 9.85 2.28
C TYR A 136 5.97 8.71 1.41
N ALA A 137 6.99 8.03 1.91
CA ALA A 137 7.55 6.85 1.25
C ALA A 137 6.65 5.63 1.47
N PHE A 138 6.66 4.71 0.51
CA PHE A 138 5.90 3.47 0.65
C PHE A 138 6.43 2.65 1.84
N PRO A 139 5.57 2.17 2.76
CA PRO A 139 6.02 1.38 3.91
C PRO A 139 6.32 -0.07 3.50
N GLU A 140 7.57 -0.34 3.15
CA GLU A 140 8.02 -1.67 2.71
C GLU A 140 7.78 -2.75 3.77
N ASP A 141 7.83 -2.39 5.05
CA ASP A 141 7.61 -3.28 6.20
C ASP A 141 6.15 -3.75 6.34
N ALA A 142 5.21 -3.09 5.68
CA ALA A 142 3.80 -3.48 5.65
C ALA A 142 3.48 -4.53 4.58
N VAL A 143 4.45 -4.91 3.73
CA VAL A 143 4.21 -5.82 2.61
C VAL A 143 4.74 -7.23 2.92
N PRO A 144 3.98 -8.29 2.58
CA PRO A 144 4.47 -9.65 2.71
C PRO A 144 5.74 -9.88 1.88
N LEU A 145 6.76 -10.52 2.49
CA LEU A 145 8.02 -10.89 1.83
C LEU A 145 7.86 -11.75 0.58
N VAL A 146 6.70 -12.39 0.43
CA VAL A 146 6.38 -13.27 -0.70
C VAL A 146 5.72 -12.54 -1.86
N MET A 147 5.62 -11.21 -1.84
CA MET A 147 5.03 -10.43 -2.94
C MET A 147 5.88 -10.60 -4.21
N PRO A 148 5.30 -11.15 -5.31
CA PRO A 148 6.03 -11.27 -6.57
C PRO A 148 6.52 -9.93 -7.13
N ARG A 149 7.68 -9.98 -7.79
CA ARG A 149 8.24 -8.85 -8.54
C ARG A 149 7.29 -8.38 -9.64
N GLY A 150 7.40 -7.12 -10.03
CA GLY A 150 6.66 -6.51 -11.13
C GLY A 150 5.81 -5.33 -10.68
N LEU A 151 4.84 -4.97 -11.53
CA LEU A 151 3.95 -3.83 -11.31
C LEU A 151 2.65 -4.31 -10.70
N TRP A 152 2.23 -3.66 -9.62
CA TRP A 152 1.01 -3.96 -8.89
C TRP A 152 0.06 -2.78 -8.97
N LYS A 153 -1.23 -3.08 -9.11
CA LYS A 153 -2.31 -2.12 -9.02
C LYS A 153 -3.18 -2.47 -7.83
N ALA A 154 -3.30 -1.55 -6.89
CA ALA A 154 -4.19 -1.64 -5.75
C ALA A 154 -5.40 -0.74 -6.03
N LEU A 155 -6.54 -1.34 -6.34
CA LEU A 155 -7.81 -0.64 -6.57
C LEU A 155 -8.61 -0.63 -5.26
N VAL A 156 -8.86 0.56 -4.74
CA VAL A 156 -9.69 0.76 -3.57
C VAL A 156 -11.05 1.26 -4.02
N THR A 157 -12.11 0.60 -3.54
CA THR A 157 -13.50 0.96 -3.82
C THR A 157 -14.24 1.19 -2.51
N GLY A 158 -14.85 2.37 -2.35
CA GLY A 158 -15.70 2.72 -1.22
C GLY A 158 -17.17 2.55 -1.60
N ARG A 159 -17.86 1.65 -0.91
CA ARG A 159 -19.26 1.29 -1.15
C ARG A 159 -20.14 1.68 0.03
N ARG A 160 -21.25 2.38 -0.25
CA ARG A 160 -22.26 2.76 0.76
C ARG A 160 -23.61 2.24 0.28
N ASN A 161 -24.32 1.47 1.11
CA ASN A 161 -25.60 0.84 0.74
C ASN A 161 -25.53 0.02 -0.56
N ARG A 162 -24.45 -0.75 -0.75
CA ARG A 162 -24.17 -1.54 -1.96
C ARG A 162 -23.95 -0.76 -3.26
N VAL A 163 -23.81 0.56 -3.19
CA VAL A 163 -23.51 1.42 -4.34
C VAL A 163 -22.09 1.96 -4.20
N ASP A 164 -21.31 1.88 -5.27
CA ASP A 164 -19.96 2.42 -5.31
C ASP A 164 -20.04 3.97 -5.30
N LYS A 165 -19.42 4.59 -4.30
CA LYS A 165 -19.43 6.03 -4.07
C LYS A 165 -18.11 6.69 -4.46
N MET A 166 -17.03 5.95 -4.33
CA MET A 166 -15.70 6.43 -4.67
C MET A 166 -14.80 5.26 -5.05
N SER A 167 -13.82 5.55 -5.90
CA SER A 167 -12.78 4.61 -6.24
C SER A 167 -11.52 5.35 -6.65
N TYR A 168 -10.39 4.77 -6.29
CA TYR A 168 -9.07 5.25 -6.67
C TYR A 168 -8.13 4.05 -6.74
N TYR A 169 -7.03 4.20 -7.45
CA TYR A 169 -5.99 3.19 -7.44
C TYR A 169 -4.62 3.82 -7.26
N PHE A 170 -3.71 3.02 -6.74
CA PHE A 170 -2.29 3.34 -6.76
C PHE A 170 -1.52 2.18 -7.35
N LEU A 171 -0.44 2.52 -8.06
CA LEU A 171 0.50 1.58 -8.62
C LEU A 171 1.74 1.53 -7.75
N ILE A 172 2.21 0.32 -7.49
CA ILE A 172 3.50 0.09 -6.85
C ILE A 172 4.34 -0.84 -7.70
N LYS A 173 5.64 -0.60 -7.71
CA LYS A 173 6.61 -1.45 -8.39
C LYS A 173 7.42 -2.18 -7.34
N ALA A 174 7.45 -3.50 -7.44
CA ALA A 174 8.26 -4.40 -6.62
C ALA A 174 9.46 -4.88 -7.46
N ASP A 175 10.66 -4.44 -7.09
CA ASP A 175 11.93 -4.78 -7.72
C ASP A 175 12.87 -5.45 -6.71
N ASP A 176 13.92 -6.09 -7.19
CA ASP A 176 15.01 -6.57 -6.31
C ASP A 176 15.88 -5.42 -5.82
N LEU A 177 16.40 -5.59 -4.61
CA LEU A 177 17.27 -4.61 -3.96
C LEU A 177 18.63 -4.44 -4.64
#